data_AF-A0A7K2Z9D4-F1
#
_entry.id   AF-A0A7K2Z9D4-F1
#
_cell.length_a   1.000
_cell.length_b   1.000
_cell.length_c   1.000
_cell.angle_alpha   90.00
_cell.angle_beta   90.00
_cell.angle_gamma   90.00
#
_symmetry.space_group_name_H-M   'P 1'
#
loop_
_entity.id
_entity.type
_entity.pdbx_description
1 polymer ?
#
loop_
_entity_poly.entity_id
_entity_poly.type
_entity_poly.pdbx_seq_one_letter_code
_entity_poly.pdbx_strand_id
1 'polypeptide(L)'
;MGSDEGAGFEPATGDGPPPTEAAEVRAASVRTAFEGLLQIRRLTGDGRTGDPEAAPAPWELHRSVRAVALALESSGATPSAVDASGHRVSAGYRVRTGERAGSVRVDWAGPPGSGAAHHEEEALGECAEVLRQLGWTVLLYRGPRRRRYLEVEPPAGVAGAR
;
A
#
# COMPACT_ATOMS: atom_id res chain seq x y z
N MET A 1 -28.89 -8.23 -13.73
CA MET A 1 -27.92 -7.14 -13.78
C MET A 1 -27.56 -6.84 -12.33
N GLY A 2 -26.49 -7.44 -11.82
CA GLY A 2 -26.13 -7.35 -10.39
C GLY A 2 -25.67 -5.93 -10.06
N SER A 3 -26.22 -5.38 -8.99
CA SER A 3 -25.91 -4.10 -8.39
C SER A 3 -24.42 -3.97 -8.06
N ASP A 4 -23.69 -3.14 -8.83
CA ASP A 4 -22.30 -2.74 -8.56
C ASP A 4 -22.20 -1.33 -7.95
N GLU A 5 -23.34 -0.77 -7.51
CA GLU A 5 -23.42 0.58 -6.91
C GLU A 5 -22.92 0.63 -5.44
N GLY A 6 -22.15 -0.35 -4.99
CA GLY A 6 -21.73 -0.47 -3.58
C GLY A 6 -20.29 -0.87 -3.32
N ALA A 7 -19.50 -1.23 -4.33
CA ALA A 7 -18.08 -1.53 -4.13
C ALA A 7 -17.28 -0.22 -4.16
N GLY A 8 -16.83 0.26 -3.00
CA GLY A 8 -15.89 1.38 -2.94
C GLY A 8 -14.62 1.08 -3.73
N PHE A 9 -13.88 2.13 -4.12
CA PHE A 9 -12.62 2.00 -4.87
C PHE A 9 -11.67 0.99 -4.21
N GLU A 10 -11.09 0.07 -4.99
CA GLU A 10 -10.10 -0.89 -4.49
C GLU A 10 -8.71 -0.56 -5.05
N PRO A 11 -7.72 -0.22 -4.19
CA PRO A 11 -6.35 0.02 -4.62
C PRO A 11 -5.65 -1.28 -5.02
N ALA A 12 -4.69 -1.17 -5.92
CA ALA A 12 -3.92 -2.31 -6.38
C ALA A 12 -3.00 -2.81 -5.26
N THR A 13 -3.11 -4.08 -4.88
CA THR A 13 -2.26 -4.68 -3.82
C THR A 13 -1.03 -5.37 -4.39
N GLY A 14 -0.91 -5.55 -5.71
CA GLY A 14 0.18 -6.31 -6.32
C GLY A 14 -0.10 -7.80 -6.53
N ASP A 15 -1.24 -8.31 -6.04
CA ASP A 15 -1.69 -9.70 -6.22
C ASP A 15 -2.96 -9.81 -7.10
N GLY A 16 -3.44 -8.70 -7.64
CA GLY A 16 -4.56 -8.65 -8.58
C GLY A 16 -4.12 -8.75 -10.05
N PRO A 17 -5.08 -8.83 -10.98
CA PRO A 17 -4.81 -8.69 -12.40
C PRO A 17 -4.25 -7.30 -12.73
N PRO A 18 -3.54 -7.14 -13.86
CA PRO A 18 -3.18 -5.81 -14.34
C PRO A 18 -4.45 -4.97 -14.56
N PRO A 19 -4.42 -3.64 -14.32
CA PRO A 19 -5.54 -2.77 -14.59
C PRO A 19 -5.99 -2.91 -16.06
N THR A 20 -7.30 -3.08 -16.26
CA THR A 20 -7.91 -3.16 -17.60
C THR A 20 -8.31 -1.79 -18.14
N GLU A 21 -8.46 -0.80 -17.25
CA GLU A 21 -8.75 0.58 -17.59
C GLU A 21 -7.50 1.32 -18.09
N ALA A 22 -7.71 2.42 -18.82
CA ALA A 22 -6.61 3.27 -19.26
C ALA A 22 -5.89 3.89 -18.05
N ALA A 23 -4.57 4.01 -18.14
CA ALA A 23 -3.73 4.48 -17.03
C ALA A 23 -4.15 5.86 -16.48
N GLU A 24 -4.59 6.78 -17.35
CA GLU A 24 -5.09 8.10 -16.94
C GLU A 24 -6.38 8.03 -16.13
N VAL A 25 -7.28 7.12 -16.49
CA VAL A 25 -8.55 6.88 -15.76
C VAL A 25 -8.23 6.29 -14.40
N ARG A 26 -7.36 5.28 -14.34
CA ARG A 26 -6.90 4.70 -13.07
C ARG A 26 -6.29 5.77 -12.17
N ALA A 27 -5.39 6.60 -12.72
CA ALA A 27 -4.72 7.65 -11.96
C ALA A 27 -5.69 8.70 -11.42
N ALA A 28 -6.74 9.04 -12.17
CA ALA A 28 -7.81 9.91 -11.68
C ALA A 28 -8.59 9.27 -10.51
N SER A 29 -9.00 8.00 -10.64
CA SER A 29 -9.71 7.27 -9.58
C SER A 29 -8.87 7.11 -8.31
N VAL A 30 -7.59 6.78 -8.45
CA VAL A 30 -6.63 6.69 -7.33
C VAL A 30 -6.51 8.04 -6.61
N ARG A 31 -6.36 9.13 -7.37
CA ARG A 31 -6.25 10.49 -6.82
C ARG A 31 -7.50 10.87 -6.04
N THR A 32 -8.69 10.66 -6.59
CA THR A 32 -9.95 10.93 -5.90
C THR A 32 -10.09 10.11 -4.62
N ALA A 33 -9.73 8.82 -4.66
CA ALA A 33 -9.77 7.96 -3.48
C ALA A 33 -8.77 8.42 -2.40
N PHE A 34 -7.58 8.85 -2.79
CA PHE A 34 -6.54 9.34 -1.88
C PHE A 34 -6.87 10.72 -1.30
N GLU A 35 -7.43 11.64 -2.08
CA GLU A 35 -7.93 12.92 -1.57
C GLU A 35 -9.06 12.71 -0.55
N GLY A 36 -9.93 11.73 -0.79
CA GLY A 36 -10.95 11.29 0.16
C GLY A 36 -10.36 10.75 1.47
N LEU A 37 -9.31 9.91 1.37
CA LEU A 37 -8.55 9.42 2.54
C LEU A 37 -8.02 10.58 3.40
N LEU A 38 -7.34 11.55 2.78
CA LEU A 38 -6.78 12.71 3.47
C LEU A 38 -7.88 13.60 4.07
N GLN A 39 -9.02 13.77 3.39
CA GLN A 39 -10.15 14.49 3.95
C GLN A 39 -10.71 13.81 5.20
N ILE A 40 -10.78 12.47 5.23
CA ILE A 40 -11.21 11.76 6.43
C ILE A 40 -10.18 11.94 7.54
N ARG A 41 -8.88 11.87 7.26
CA ARG A 41 -7.83 12.18 8.26
C ARG A 41 -8.01 13.58 8.86
N ARG A 42 -8.24 14.60 8.02
CA ARG A 42 -8.52 15.97 8.48
C ARG A 42 -9.72 16.06 9.43
N LEU A 43 -10.80 15.33 9.14
CA LEU A 43 -12.04 15.38 9.91
C LEU A 43 -12.03 14.50 11.17
N THR A 44 -11.26 13.41 11.16
CA THR A 44 -11.28 12.37 12.20
C THR A 44 -9.98 12.26 13.00
N GLY A 45 -8.95 13.00 12.61
CA GLY A 45 -7.67 13.07 13.29
C GLY A 45 -7.85 13.52 14.74
N ASP A 46 -6.99 13.01 15.62
CA ASP A 46 -7.07 13.28 17.06
C ASP A 46 -6.45 14.64 17.47
N GLY A 47 -5.99 15.43 16.48
CA GLY A 47 -5.38 16.75 16.67
C GLY A 47 -4.02 16.73 17.36
N ARG A 48 -3.45 15.56 17.67
CA ARG A 48 -2.20 15.46 18.44
C ARG A 48 -0.95 15.81 17.65
N THR A 49 -0.99 15.62 16.33
CA THR A 49 0.19 15.74 15.47
C THR A 49 0.42 17.15 14.91
N GLY A 50 -0.44 18.13 15.21
CA GLY A 50 -0.38 19.48 14.62
C GLY A 50 -0.77 19.53 13.13
N ASP A 51 -0.42 18.50 12.38
CA ASP A 51 -0.92 18.17 11.03
C ASP A 51 -1.85 16.94 11.11
N PRO A 52 -3.17 17.12 10.92
CA PRO A 52 -4.14 16.02 10.92
C PRO A 52 -3.90 14.96 9.85
N GLU A 53 -3.18 15.27 8.76
CA GLU A 53 -2.91 14.33 7.67
C GLU A 53 -1.65 13.50 7.90
N ALA A 54 -0.77 13.95 8.81
CA ALA A 54 0.51 13.33 9.09
C ALA A 54 0.43 12.02 9.90
N ALA A 55 -0.77 11.57 10.29
CA ALA A 55 -0.96 10.30 10.98
C ALA A 55 -2.14 9.49 10.38
N PRO A 56 -2.02 8.15 10.26
CA PRO A 56 -3.14 7.31 9.87
C PRO A 56 -4.30 7.42 10.88
N ALA A 57 -5.51 7.61 10.37
CA ALA A 57 -6.73 7.64 11.16
C ALA A 57 -7.09 6.23 11.69
N PRO A 58 -7.86 6.11 12.79
CA PRO A 58 -8.16 4.81 13.41
C PRO A 58 -8.75 3.77 12.45
N TRP A 59 -9.57 4.17 11.49
CA TRP A 59 -10.19 3.26 10.52
C TRP A 59 -9.19 2.74 9.49
N GLU A 60 -8.12 3.49 9.18
CA GLU A 60 -7.04 3.02 8.30
C GLU A 60 -6.32 1.85 8.95
N LEU A 61 -6.16 1.87 10.28
CA LEU A 61 -5.53 0.79 11.04
C LEU A 61 -6.36 -0.52 11.03
N HIS A 62 -7.67 -0.41 10.82
CA HIS A 62 -8.54 -1.57 10.64
C HIS A 62 -8.50 -2.13 9.20
N ARG A 63 -7.99 -1.34 8.25
CA ARG A 63 -7.84 -1.72 6.83
C ARG A 63 -6.44 -1.40 6.32
N SER A 64 -5.41 -1.72 7.09
CA SER A 64 -4.04 -1.25 6.83
C SER A 64 -3.52 -1.64 5.44
N VAL A 65 -3.81 -2.86 4.96
CA VAL A 65 -3.41 -3.29 3.61
C VAL A 65 -3.98 -2.37 2.54
N ARG A 66 -5.26 -2.01 2.65
CA ARG A 66 -5.93 -1.10 1.70
C ARG A 66 -5.34 0.31 1.79
N ALA A 67 -5.10 0.81 3.00
CA ALA A 67 -4.54 2.15 3.20
C ALA A 67 -3.11 2.26 2.64
N VAL A 68 -2.26 1.27 2.91
CA VAL A 68 -0.88 1.20 2.39
C VAL A 68 -0.87 1.04 0.87
N ALA A 69 -1.72 0.17 0.30
CA ALA A 69 -1.83 0.02 -1.15
C ALA A 69 -2.26 1.33 -1.83
N LEU A 70 -3.28 2.01 -1.28
CA LEU A 70 -3.75 3.29 -1.83
C LEU A 70 -2.66 4.36 -1.80
N ALA A 71 -1.89 4.45 -0.71
CA ALA A 71 -0.78 5.39 -0.58
C ALA A 71 0.35 5.14 -1.60
N LEU A 72 0.72 3.87 -1.80
CA LEU A 72 1.73 3.52 -2.80
C LEU A 72 1.23 3.78 -4.21
N GLU A 73 -0.02 3.40 -4.52
CA GLU A 73 -0.60 3.66 -5.84
C GLU A 73 -0.73 5.17 -6.13
N SER A 74 -1.13 5.98 -5.15
CA SER A 74 -1.23 7.44 -5.31
C SER A 74 0.11 8.12 -5.51
N SER A 75 1.21 7.50 -5.05
CA SER A 75 2.57 7.99 -5.30
C SER A 75 3.07 7.70 -6.72
N GLY A 76 2.33 6.91 -7.51
CA GLY A 76 2.74 6.46 -8.82
C GLY A 76 3.65 5.22 -8.80
N ALA A 77 3.88 4.61 -7.64
CA ALA A 77 4.58 3.34 -7.58
C ALA A 77 3.82 2.26 -8.36
N THR A 78 4.53 1.44 -9.12
CA THR A 78 3.91 0.40 -9.94
C THR A 78 3.54 -0.80 -9.06
N PRO A 79 2.26 -1.21 -9.01
CA PRO A 79 1.89 -2.48 -8.39
C PRO A 79 2.41 -3.64 -9.23
N SER A 80 2.78 -4.74 -8.58
CA SER A 80 2.94 -6.00 -9.28
C SER A 80 1.57 -6.51 -9.79
N ALA A 81 1.57 -7.54 -10.63
CA ALA A 81 0.32 -8.11 -11.14
C ALA A 81 0.49 -9.59 -11.43
N VAL A 82 -0.62 -10.33 -11.34
CA VAL A 82 -0.70 -11.75 -11.71
C VAL A 82 -1.71 -11.98 -12.83
N ASP A 83 -1.49 -13.01 -13.65
CA ASP A 83 -2.49 -13.46 -14.61
C ASP A 83 -3.55 -14.37 -13.96
N ALA A 84 -4.50 -14.85 -14.76
CA ALA A 84 -5.56 -15.76 -14.31
C ALA A 84 -5.04 -17.11 -13.75
N SER A 85 -3.79 -17.48 -14.05
CA SER A 85 -3.13 -18.67 -13.51
C SER A 85 -2.33 -18.39 -12.23
N GLY A 86 -2.33 -17.13 -11.76
CA GLY A 86 -1.58 -16.69 -10.58
C GLY A 86 -0.09 -16.46 -10.85
N HIS A 87 0.35 -16.53 -12.11
CA HIS A 87 1.74 -16.22 -12.45
C HIS A 87 1.93 -14.72 -12.52
N ARG A 88 3.06 -14.26 -11.99
CA ARG A 88 3.39 -12.83 -11.96
C ARG A 88 3.75 -12.37 -13.37
N VAL A 89 3.10 -11.31 -13.83
CA VAL A 89 3.25 -10.73 -15.18
C VAL A 89 3.83 -9.32 -15.18
N SER A 90 3.84 -8.64 -14.02
CA SER A 90 4.47 -7.32 -13.86
C SER A 90 5.34 -7.26 -12.62
N ALA A 91 6.46 -6.55 -12.70
CA ALA A 91 7.29 -6.23 -11.54
C ALA A 91 6.75 -4.99 -10.82
N GLY A 92 6.70 -5.02 -9.50
CA GLY A 92 6.19 -3.90 -8.71
C GLY A 92 6.06 -4.23 -7.24
N TYR A 93 5.46 -3.30 -6.49
CA TYR A 93 5.19 -3.54 -5.08
C TYR A 93 4.10 -4.61 -4.91
N ARG A 94 4.16 -5.31 -3.78
CA ARG A 94 3.13 -6.24 -3.33
C ARG A 94 2.85 -6.02 -1.85
N VAL A 95 1.64 -5.61 -1.55
CA VAL A 95 1.12 -5.32 -0.21
C VAL A 95 0.27 -6.47 0.28
N ARG A 96 0.54 -6.95 1.50
CA ARG A 96 -0.25 -8.00 2.16
C ARG A 96 -0.25 -7.80 3.66
N THR A 97 -1.06 -8.57 4.37
CA THR A 97 -0.99 -8.63 5.84
C THR A 97 0.42 -9.04 6.29
N GLY A 98 0.99 -8.30 7.24
CA GLY A 98 2.26 -8.64 7.86
C GLY A 98 2.12 -9.79 8.85
N GLU A 99 3.22 -10.13 9.51
CA GLU A 99 3.25 -11.22 10.49
C GLU A 99 2.65 -10.81 11.84
N ARG A 100 2.74 -9.51 12.18
CA ARG A 100 2.14 -8.96 13.40
C ARG A 100 0.70 -8.49 13.14
N ALA A 101 -0.17 -8.61 14.13
CA ALA A 101 -1.54 -8.09 14.02
C ALA A 101 -1.53 -6.59 13.70
N GLY A 102 -2.28 -6.18 12.68
CA GLY A 102 -2.36 -4.78 12.21
C GLY A 102 -1.17 -4.29 11.38
N SER A 103 -0.11 -5.10 11.24
CA SER A 103 1.03 -4.79 10.38
C SER A 103 0.76 -5.14 8.92
N VAL A 104 1.50 -4.49 8.03
CA VAL A 104 1.43 -4.70 6.59
C VAL A 104 2.82 -5.00 6.07
N ARG A 105 2.93 -6.02 5.23
CA ARG A 105 4.17 -6.36 4.55
C ARG A 105 4.14 -5.86 3.12
N VAL A 106 5.17 -5.11 2.74
CA VAL A 106 5.42 -4.68 1.36
C VAL A 106 6.69 -5.36 0.86
N ASP A 107 6.61 -6.08 -0.26
CA ASP A 107 7.80 -6.54 -0.98
C ASP A 107 7.80 -6.10 -2.44
N TRP A 108 8.91 -6.34 -3.12
CA TRP A 108 9.05 -6.07 -4.55
C TRP A 108 9.07 -7.39 -5.33
N ALA A 109 7.98 -7.67 -6.02
CA ALA A 109 7.75 -8.93 -6.70
C ALA A 109 7.70 -8.72 -8.21
N GLY A 110 8.23 -9.67 -8.98
CA GLY A 110 8.13 -9.66 -10.43
C GLY A 110 8.20 -11.06 -11.06
N PRO A 111 7.92 -11.16 -12.37
CA PRO A 111 8.08 -12.42 -13.12
C PRO A 111 9.50 -12.99 -13.00
N PRO A 112 9.68 -14.31 -13.14
CA PRO A 112 11.03 -14.87 -13.30
C PRO A 112 11.79 -14.18 -14.43
N GLY A 113 13.05 -13.79 -14.17
CA GLY A 113 13.89 -13.11 -15.14
C GLY A 113 13.63 -11.60 -15.31
N SER A 114 12.64 -11.01 -14.63
CA SER A 114 12.33 -9.57 -14.75
C SER A 114 13.36 -8.62 -14.12
N GLY A 115 14.38 -9.16 -13.44
CA GLY A 115 15.34 -8.36 -12.67
C GLY A 115 14.80 -7.74 -11.39
N ALA A 116 13.55 -8.04 -10.96
CA ALA A 116 12.95 -7.45 -9.76
C ALA A 116 13.83 -7.58 -8.50
N ALA A 117 14.62 -8.66 -8.39
CA ALA A 117 15.58 -8.84 -7.31
C ALA A 117 16.64 -7.73 -7.21
N HIS A 118 17.07 -7.20 -8.36
CA HIS A 118 18.13 -6.19 -8.43
C HIS A 118 17.62 -4.79 -8.09
N HIS A 119 16.36 -4.51 -8.41
CA HIS A 119 15.72 -3.21 -8.15
C HIS A 119 15.02 -3.13 -6.78
N GLU A 120 14.88 -4.25 -6.08
CA GLU A 120 14.11 -4.33 -4.82
C GLU A 120 14.58 -3.34 -3.75
N GLU A 121 15.87 -3.07 -3.62
CA GLU A 121 16.38 -2.15 -2.59
C GLU A 121 16.00 -0.70 -2.85
N GLU A 122 16.18 -0.24 -4.09
CA GLU A 122 15.81 1.11 -4.53
C GLU A 122 14.29 1.31 -4.45
N ALA A 123 13.53 0.38 -5.04
CA ALA A 123 12.08 0.47 -5.10
C ALA A 123 11.40 0.40 -3.71
N LEU A 124 11.92 -0.43 -2.80
CA LEU A 124 11.43 -0.44 -1.41
C LEU A 124 11.86 0.81 -0.64
N GLY A 125 12.99 1.42 -0.98
CA GLY A 125 13.38 2.73 -0.44
C GLY A 125 12.35 3.82 -0.78
N GLU A 126 11.95 3.91 -2.04
CA GLU A 126 10.91 4.85 -2.50
C GLU A 126 9.56 4.60 -1.81
N CYS A 127 9.14 3.33 -1.73
CA CYS A 127 7.91 2.96 -1.02
C CYS A 127 7.98 3.36 0.47
N ALA A 128 9.14 3.19 1.12
CA ALA A 128 9.30 3.54 2.51
C ALA A 128 9.19 5.05 2.76
N GLU A 129 9.75 5.89 1.88
CA GLU A 129 9.67 7.34 2.01
C GLU A 129 8.22 7.85 1.90
N VAL A 130 7.46 7.34 0.91
CA VAL A 130 6.03 7.67 0.75
C VAL A 130 5.26 7.33 2.03
N LEU A 131 5.46 6.13 2.58
CA LEU A 131 4.72 5.66 3.74
C LEU A 131 5.10 6.42 5.02
N ARG A 132 6.38 6.77 5.19
CA ARG A 132 6.85 7.60 6.32
C ARG A 132 6.27 9.01 6.29
N GLN A 133 6.20 9.63 5.11
CA GLN A 133 5.57 10.95 4.94
C GLN A 133 4.08 10.94 5.34
N LEU A 134 3.42 9.78 5.23
CA LEU A 134 2.03 9.58 5.64
C LEU A 134 1.87 9.07 7.07
N GLY A 135 2.94 9.09 7.88
CA GLY A 135 2.90 8.80 9.30
C GLY A 135 2.97 7.32 9.67
N TRP A 136 3.28 6.43 8.73
CA TRP A 136 3.48 5.01 9.04
C TRP A 136 4.90 4.77 9.59
N THR A 137 5.01 3.84 10.53
CA THR A 137 6.32 3.31 10.94
C THR A 137 6.75 2.26 9.92
N VAL A 138 7.96 2.42 9.34
CA VAL A 138 8.44 1.54 8.26
C VAL A 138 9.81 0.97 8.59
N LEU A 139 9.88 -0.36 8.67
CA LEU A 139 11.07 -1.13 9.01
C LEU A 139 11.49 -2.02 7.84
N LEU A 140 12.76 -1.95 7.42
CA LEU A 140 13.30 -2.81 6.36
C LEU A 140 13.89 -4.09 6.98
N TYR A 141 13.42 -5.23 6.50
CA TYR A 141 13.89 -6.55 6.90
C TYR A 141 14.45 -7.35 5.73
N ARG A 142 15.20 -8.41 6.06
CA ARG A 142 15.63 -9.45 5.12
C ARG A 142 14.95 -10.75 5.48
N GLY A 143 14.14 -11.26 4.56
CA GLY A 143 13.42 -12.52 4.67
C GLY A 143 14.15 -13.70 4.00
N PRO A 144 13.40 -14.80 3.74
CA PRO A 144 13.92 -15.98 3.07
C PRO A 144 14.61 -15.64 1.74
N ARG A 145 15.65 -16.41 1.39
CA ARG A 145 16.46 -16.19 0.17
C ARG A 145 17.06 -14.78 0.08
N ARG A 146 17.31 -14.14 1.22
CA ARG A 146 17.86 -12.77 1.35
C ARG A 146 17.02 -11.68 0.66
N ARG A 147 15.74 -11.94 0.43
CA ARG A 147 14.81 -10.96 -0.14
C ARG A 147 14.43 -9.91 0.90
N ARG A 148 14.53 -8.64 0.53
CA ARG A 148 14.13 -7.51 1.35
C ARG A 148 12.61 -7.36 1.35
N TYR A 149 12.08 -6.82 2.43
CA TYR A 149 10.69 -6.41 2.54
C TYR A 149 10.57 -5.31 3.59
N LEU A 150 9.52 -4.51 3.48
CA LEU A 150 9.12 -3.56 4.52
C LEU A 150 8.06 -4.21 5.41
N GLU A 151 8.23 -4.06 6.71
CA GLU A 151 7.14 -4.16 7.68
C GLU A 151 6.66 -2.75 7.98
N VAL A 152 5.38 -2.51 7.75
CA VAL A 152 4.70 -1.22 7.89
C VAL A 152 3.72 -1.33 9.03
N GLU A 153 3.85 -0.44 10.01
CA GLU A 153 3.14 -0.49 11.27
C GLU A 153 2.48 0.84 11.60
N PRO A 154 1.41 0.82 12.43
CA PRO A 154 0.86 2.04 13.00
C PRO A 154 1.98 2.88 13.68
N PRO A 155 1.86 4.21 13.71
CA PRO A 155 2.84 5.05 14.39
C PRO A 155 2.98 4.66 15.87
N ALA A 156 4.22 4.71 16.37
CA ALA A 156 4.51 4.45 17.78
C ALA A 156 3.67 5.38 18.67
N GLY A 157 2.99 4.81 19.67
CA GLY A 157 2.08 5.54 20.56
C GLY A 157 0.60 5.25 20.31
N VAL A 158 0.23 4.60 19.20
CA VAL A 158 -1.11 4.00 19.02
C VAL A 158 -1.13 2.61 19.67
N ALA A 159 -0.98 2.57 20.99
CA ALA A 159 -1.12 1.34 21.75
C ALA A 159 -2.62 0.97 21.82
N GLY A 160 -3.05 0.05 20.95
CA GLY A 160 -4.46 -0.29 20.84
C GLY A 160 -4.75 -1.64 20.18
N ALA A 161 -4.05 -2.70 20.58
CA ALA A 161 -4.55 -4.08 20.54
C ALA A 161 -3.61 -4.98 21.35
N ARG A 162 -3.91 -5.12 22.65
CA ARG A 162 -3.55 -6.32 23.39
C ARG A 162 -4.68 -7.32 23.24
#